data_AF-A0AAE8MY46-F1
#
_entry.id   AF-A0AAE8MY46-F1
#
_cell.length_a   1.000
_cell.length_b   1.000
_cell.length_c   1.000
_cell.angle_alpha   90.00
_cell.angle_beta   90.00
_cell.angle_gamma   90.00
#
_symmetry.space_group_name_H-M   'P 1'
#
loop_
_entity.id
_entity.type
_entity.pdbx_description
1 polymer ?
#
loop_
_entity_poly.entity_id
_entity_poly.type
_entity_poly.pdbx_seq_one_letter_code
_entity_poly.pdbx_strand_id
1 'polypeptide(L)'
;MRFNLISSLLLGSVPSIVSALGIDADDIPRACAARCAPLVQLSRACDVNDDIVGDAQEELLELQCICGNTDIAVADVTVDCAVCVGDNAFDREDLEDIQEIILACGF
;
A
#
# COMPACT_ATOMS: atom_id res chain seq x y z
N MET A 1 14.77 -0.78 -51.60
CA MET A 1 13.86 0.21 -50.98
C MET A 1 13.46 -0.32 -49.61
N ARG A 2 13.64 0.49 -48.56
CA ARG A 2 13.39 0.16 -47.14
C ARG A 2 11.91 0.36 -46.85
N PHE A 3 11.30 -0.55 -46.07
CA PHE A 3 10.11 -0.26 -45.28
C PHE A 3 10.40 -0.65 -43.83
N ASN A 4 10.45 0.37 -42.99
CA ASN A 4 10.58 0.33 -41.54
C ASN A 4 9.19 0.53 -40.91
N LEU A 5 9.10 0.31 -39.60
CA LEU A 5 7.94 0.35 -38.68
C LEU A 5 7.30 -1.05 -38.54
N ILE A 6 6.97 -1.57 -37.36
CA ILE A 6 6.21 -0.91 -36.28
C ILE A 6 6.61 -1.53 -34.91
N SER A 7 6.67 -0.64 -33.91
CA SER A 7 6.75 -0.85 -32.47
C SER A 7 5.97 -2.06 -31.94
N SER A 8 6.65 -3.01 -31.28
CA SER A 8 5.99 -4.03 -30.47
C SER A 8 5.91 -3.53 -29.02
N LEU A 9 4.70 -3.10 -28.67
CA LEU A 9 4.26 -2.83 -27.31
C LEU A 9 4.40 -4.14 -26.51
N LEU A 10 5.41 -4.25 -25.65
CA LEU A 10 5.44 -5.33 -24.66
C LEU A 10 4.37 -4.99 -23.62
N LEU A 11 3.36 -5.85 -23.56
CA LEU A 11 2.30 -5.79 -22.55
C LEU A 11 2.97 -5.73 -21.18
N GLY A 12 2.64 -4.68 -20.42
CA GLY A 12 2.96 -4.62 -19.01
C GLY A 12 2.41 -5.87 -18.33
N SER A 13 3.26 -6.53 -17.56
CA SER A 13 2.82 -7.36 -16.46
C SER A 13 1.89 -6.50 -15.61
N VAL A 14 0.63 -6.94 -15.45
CA VAL A 14 -0.24 -6.44 -14.39
C VAL A 14 0.17 -7.25 -13.17
N PRO A 15 0.83 -6.67 -12.15
CA PRO A 15 0.87 -7.32 -10.85
C PRO A 15 -0.57 -7.41 -10.36
N SER A 16 -0.96 -8.64 -10.04
CA SER A 16 -2.30 -9.01 -9.60
C SER A 16 -2.52 -8.57 -8.16
N ILE A 17 -3.71 -8.02 -7.91
CA ILE A 17 -4.43 -7.93 -6.61
C ILE A 17 -3.65 -7.15 -5.54
N VAL A 18 -3.88 -5.84 -5.50
CA VAL A 18 -3.70 -5.03 -4.30
C VAL A 18 -4.92 -5.29 -3.42
N SER A 19 -4.72 -5.88 -2.23
CA SER A 19 -5.70 -5.73 -1.15
C SER A 19 -5.56 -4.28 -0.71
N ALA A 20 -6.57 -3.46 -0.99
CA ALA A 20 -6.40 -2.04 -1.27
C ALA A 20 -5.52 -1.24 -0.30
N LEU A 21 -5.47 -1.56 1.01
CA LEU A 21 -4.49 -1.00 1.96
C LEU A 21 -4.09 -1.97 3.09
N GLY A 22 -4.24 -3.28 2.85
CA GLY A 22 -4.02 -4.32 3.85
C GLY A 22 -2.54 -4.51 4.19
N ILE A 23 -1.93 -3.56 4.92
CA ILE A 23 -0.55 -3.71 5.39
C ILE A 23 -0.52 -4.84 6.41
N ASP A 24 -0.14 -6.02 5.94
CA ASP A 24 0.03 -7.17 6.79
C ASP A 24 1.39 -7.15 7.50
N ALA A 25 1.40 -7.71 8.70
CA ALA A 25 2.61 -7.73 9.51
C ALA A 25 3.74 -8.57 8.88
N ASP A 26 3.37 -9.48 7.97
CA ASP A 26 4.30 -10.39 7.30
C ASP A 26 5.04 -9.71 6.13
N ASP A 27 4.49 -8.61 5.60
CA ASP A 27 5.11 -7.79 4.54
C ASP A 27 6.08 -6.74 5.12
N ILE A 28 6.13 -6.62 6.45
CA ILE A 28 7.03 -5.72 7.15
C ILE A 28 8.32 -6.47 7.55
N PRO A 29 9.51 -6.02 7.11
CA PRO A 29 10.77 -6.56 7.59
C PRO A 29 10.82 -6.55 9.13
N ARG A 30 11.33 -7.62 9.74
CA ARG A 30 11.37 -7.73 11.23
C ARG A 30 12.03 -6.53 11.91
N ALA A 31 12.99 -5.88 11.23
CA ALA A 31 13.63 -4.66 11.71
C ALA A 31 12.67 -3.46 11.84
N CYS A 32 11.58 -3.46 11.09
CA CYS A 32 10.59 -2.39 10.99
C CYS A 32 9.29 -2.67 11.75
N ALA A 33 9.08 -3.90 12.23
CA ALA A 33 7.84 -4.32 12.88
C ALA A 33 7.38 -3.36 14.00
N ALA A 34 8.30 -2.93 14.88
CA ALA A 34 7.95 -2.00 15.97
C ALA A 34 7.57 -0.59 15.47
N ARG A 35 8.17 -0.11 14.37
CA ARG A 35 7.88 1.21 13.78
C ARG A 35 6.56 1.20 13.02
N CYS A 36 6.26 0.11 12.32
CA CYS A 36 5.05 -0.04 11.53
C CYS A 36 3.85 -0.56 12.33
N ALA A 37 4.06 -1.06 13.56
CA ALA A 37 2.99 -1.64 14.38
C ALA A 37 1.74 -0.76 14.55
N PRO A 38 1.84 0.57 14.74
CA PRO A 38 0.64 1.41 14.84
C PRO A 38 -0.14 1.46 13.53
N LEU A 39 0.54 1.50 12.39
CA LEU A 39 -0.08 1.51 11.07
C LEU A 39 -0.75 0.17 10.74
N VAL A 40 -0.08 -0.95 11.03
CA VAL A 40 -0.65 -2.31 10.87
C VAL A 40 -1.89 -2.50 11.74
N GLN A 41 -1.86 -2.00 12.99
CA GLN A 41 -3.03 -2.06 13.87
C GLN A 41 -4.19 -1.21 13.36
N LEU A 42 -3.90 -0.04 12.79
CA LEU A 42 -4.92 0.81 12.19
C LEU A 42 -5.51 0.18 10.93
N SER A 43 -4.69 -0.33 10.02
CA SER A 43 -5.14 -1.04 8.80
C SER A 43 -6.10 -2.18 9.16
N ARG A 44 -5.74 -3.04 10.11
CA ARG A 44 -6.62 -4.11 10.61
C ARG A 44 -7.91 -3.64 11.29
N ALA A 45 -7.88 -2.46 11.91
CA ALA A 45 -9.09 -1.88 12.52
C ALA A 45 -10.01 -1.26 11.47
N CYS A 46 -9.47 -0.91 10.30
CA CYS A 46 -10.17 -0.32 9.17
C CYS A 46 -10.60 -1.33 8.12
N ASP A 47 -10.09 -2.57 8.18
CA ASP A 47 -10.43 -3.71 7.32
C ASP A 47 -11.94 -3.83 7.06
N VAL A 48 -12.31 -3.84 5.78
CA VAL A 48 -13.70 -3.97 5.34
C VAL A 48 -13.85 -5.23 4.51
N ASN A 49 -14.84 -6.06 4.83
CA ASN A 49 -15.07 -7.28 4.05
C ASN A 49 -15.57 -6.97 2.62
N ASP A 50 -14.70 -7.19 1.64
CA ASP A 50 -14.92 -7.09 0.20
C ASP A 50 -16.06 -7.98 -0.33
N ASP A 51 -16.24 -9.19 0.20
CA ASP A 51 -17.35 -10.08 -0.19
C ASP A 51 -18.73 -9.42 0.01
N ILE A 52 -18.82 -8.41 0.88
CA ILE A 52 -20.06 -7.65 1.16
C ILE A 52 -20.18 -6.39 0.31
N VAL A 53 -19.09 -5.61 0.19
CA VAL A 53 -19.15 -4.26 -0.40
C VAL A 53 -18.57 -4.17 -1.82
N GLY A 54 -17.74 -5.14 -2.21
CA GLY A 54 -16.96 -5.15 -3.45
C GLY A 54 -15.69 -4.31 -3.37
N ASP A 55 -14.67 -4.70 -4.14
CA ASP A 55 -13.28 -4.21 -4.07
C ASP A 55 -13.19 -2.67 -4.09
N ALA A 56 -13.85 -2.02 -5.05
CA ALA A 56 -13.78 -0.56 -5.19
C ALA A 56 -14.47 0.20 -4.04
N GLN A 57 -15.39 -0.43 -3.31
CA GLN A 57 -16.01 0.16 -2.12
C GLN A 57 -15.19 -0.11 -0.86
N GLU A 58 -14.63 -1.31 -0.74
CA GLU A 58 -13.68 -1.66 0.31
C GLU A 58 -12.54 -0.64 0.36
N GLU A 59 -11.83 -0.45 -0.76
CA GLU A 59 -10.72 0.52 -0.88
C GLU A 59 -11.09 1.91 -0.38
N LEU A 60 -12.25 2.42 -0.80
CA LEU A 60 -12.71 3.76 -0.41
C LEU A 60 -13.00 3.86 1.10
N LEU A 61 -13.58 2.80 1.68
CA LEU A 61 -13.95 2.77 3.10
C LEU A 61 -12.71 2.61 3.99
N GLU A 62 -11.75 1.78 3.58
CA GLU A 62 -10.48 1.62 4.27
C GLU A 62 -9.68 2.94 4.25
N LEU A 63 -9.56 3.58 3.08
CA LEU A 63 -8.93 4.90 2.95
C LEU A 63 -9.60 5.94 3.85
N GLN A 64 -10.94 5.98 3.83
CA GLN A 64 -11.69 6.91 4.66
C GLN A 64 -11.42 6.70 6.15
N CYS A 65 -11.30 5.45 6.59
CA CYS A 65 -10.99 5.10 7.97
C CYS A 65 -9.54 5.45 8.35
N ILE A 66 -8.57 5.07 7.52
CA ILE A 66 -7.14 5.28 7.78
C ILE A 66 -6.80 6.78 7.73
N CYS A 67 -7.11 7.45 6.62
CA CYS A 67 -6.79 8.88 6.44
C CYS A 67 -7.58 9.78 7.40
N GLY A 68 -8.74 9.31 7.87
CA GLY A 68 -9.59 10.00 8.85
C GLY A 68 -9.24 9.70 10.31
N ASN A 69 -8.31 8.79 10.59
CA ASN A 69 -7.97 8.43 11.96
C ASN A 69 -7.25 9.59 12.66
N THR A 70 -7.67 9.88 13.90
CA THR A 70 -7.09 10.97 14.72
C THR A 70 -6.46 10.48 16.01
N ASP A 71 -6.48 9.17 16.26
CA ASP A 71 -5.90 8.56 17.45
C ASP A 71 -4.38 8.38 17.32
N ILE A 72 -3.86 8.38 16.07
CA ILE A 72 -2.44 8.36 15.77
C ILE A 72 -2.05 9.48 14.80
N ALA A 73 -0.77 9.85 14.78
CA ALA A 73 -0.21 10.73 13.77
C ALA A 73 0.02 9.95 12.46
N VAL A 74 -1.07 9.64 11.73
CA VAL A 74 -1.06 8.75 10.56
C VAL A 74 0.06 9.11 9.58
N ALA A 75 0.19 10.39 9.22
CA ALA A 75 1.24 10.86 8.30
C ALA A 75 2.65 10.53 8.81
N ASP A 76 2.98 10.91 10.05
CA ASP A 76 4.31 10.69 10.62
C ASP A 76 4.63 9.20 10.74
N VAL A 77 3.66 8.40 11.21
CA VAL A 77 3.80 6.95 11.36
C VAL A 77 3.99 6.28 9.99
N THR A 78 3.22 6.67 8.99
CA THR A 78 3.32 6.11 7.63
C THR A 78 4.67 6.44 7.01
N VAL A 79 5.15 7.69 7.13
CA VAL A 79 6.47 8.08 6.63
C VAL A 79 7.59 7.33 7.36
N ASP A 80 7.55 7.24 8.69
CA ASP A 80 8.57 6.54 9.47
C ASP A 80 8.61 5.03 9.15
N CYS A 81 7.44 4.42 8.94
CA CYS A 81 7.34 3.04 8.49
C CYS A 81 7.90 2.90 7.06
N ALA A 82 7.49 3.74 6.12
CA ALA A 82 7.95 3.74 4.73
C ALA A 82 9.47 3.86 4.62
N VAL A 83 10.08 4.76 5.39
CA VAL A 83 11.54 4.93 5.43
C VAL A 83 12.22 3.67 5.93
N CYS A 84 11.71 3.08 7.03
CA CYS A 84 12.30 1.85 7.55
C CYS A 84 12.21 0.70 6.53
N VAL A 85 11.03 0.49 5.95
CA VAL A 85 10.82 -0.55 4.94
C VAL A 85 11.72 -0.25 3.74
N GLY A 86 11.84 1.01 3.30
CA GLY A 86 12.71 1.39 2.19
C GLY A 86 14.18 1.06 2.43
N ASP A 87 14.64 1.19 3.68
CA ASP A 87 16.00 0.87 4.09
C ASP A 87 16.25 -0.64 4.31
N ASN A 88 15.19 -1.44 4.50
CA ASN A 88 15.29 -2.84 4.96
C ASN A 88 14.55 -3.85 4.08
N ALA A 89 13.85 -3.41 3.04
CA ALA A 89 13.12 -4.28 2.12
C ALA A 89 14.10 -5.09 1.27
N PHE A 90 13.83 -6.40 1.19
CA PHE A 90 14.61 -7.31 0.35
C PHE A 90 14.12 -7.30 -1.10
N ASP A 91 12.83 -7.04 -1.31
CA ASP A 91 12.20 -6.82 -2.62
C ASP A 91 11.34 -5.54 -2.59
N ARG A 92 11.22 -4.87 -3.74
CA ARG A 92 10.60 -3.53 -3.84
C ARG A 92 9.08 -3.54 -3.89
N GLU A 93 8.48 -4.72 -3.98
CA GLU A 93 7.02 -4.92 -4.06
C GLU A 93 6.37 -4.64 -2.68
N ASP A 94 7.07 -4.93 -1.57
CA ASP A 94 6.63 -4.65 -0.18
C ASP A 94 6.48 -3.14 0.16
N LEU A 95 6.88 -2.27 -0.76
CA LEU A 95 6.86 -0.80 -0.60
C LEU A 95 5.68 -0.13 -1.28
N GLU A 96 4.93 -0.86 -2.10
CA GLU A 96 3.88 -0.29 -2.95
C GLU A 96 2.67 0.13 -2.09
N ASP A 97 2.23 -0.71 -1.17
CA ASP A 97 1.05 -0.45 -0.32
C ASP A 97 1.25 0.74 0.63
N ILE A 98 2.45 0.87 1.21
CA ILE A 98 2.77 2.01 2.09
C ILE A 98 2.82 3.32 1.28
N GLN A 99 3.33 3.27 0.04
CA GLN A 99 3.33 4.44 -0.85
C GLN A 99 1.94 4.82 -1.32
N GLU A 100 1.05 3.85 -1.50
CA GLU A 100 -0.35 4.09 -1.87
C GLU A 100 -1.08 4.89 -0.78
N ILE A 101 -0.90 4.54 0.50
CA ILE A 101 -1.45 5.32 1.63
C ILE A 101 -0.96 6.77 1.60
N ILE A 102 0.33 6.99 1.37
CA ILE A 102 0.92 8.35 1.28
C ILE A 102 0.21 9.16 0.20
N LEU A 103 0.07 8.59 -1.00
CA LEU A 103 -0.55 9.26 -2.14
C LEU A 103 -2.05 9.51 -1.94
N ALA A 104 -2.77 8.52 -1.42
CA ALA A 104 -4.22 8.58 -1.29
C ALA A 104 -4.67 9.49 -0.14
N CYS A 105 -3.94 9.52 0.98
CA CYS A 105 -4.21 10.42 2.09
C CYS A 105 -3.67 11.85 1.87
N GLY A 106 -2.75 12.03 0.91
CA GLY A 106 -2.29 13.36 0.47
C GLY A 106 -1.31 14.06 1.41
N PHE A 107 -0.42 13.31 2.06
CA PHE A 107 0.66 13.84 2.88
C PHE A 107 2.05 13.61 2.29
#